data_AF-A0A836X1T5-F1
#
_entry.id   AF-A0A836X1T5-F1
#
_cell.length_a   1.000
_cell.length_b   1.000
_cell.length_c   1.000
_cell.angle_alpha   90.00
_cell.angle_beta   90.00
_cell.angle_gamma   90.00
#
_symmetry.space_group_name_H-M   'P 1'
#
loop_
_entity.id
_entity.type
_entity.pdbx_description
1 polymer ?
#
loop_
_entity_poly.entity_id
_entity_poly.type
_entity_poly.pdbx_seq_one_letter_code
_entity_poly.pdbx_strand_id
1 'polypeptide(L)'
;MVMRQFDPVKTWKLIEDEKITVMLAVPAMLNFMQQVPDFEKTFDFSSLRWCMSGAAPVPVSLIEAYHQKGIQIQQIYGLTETCGPACLISPEDSITKAGSTGKAFLHTDVR
;
A
#
# COMPACT_ATOMS: atom_id res chain seq x y z
N MET A 1 11.40 -4.98 8.05
CA MET A 1 10.78 -6.03 8.88
C MET A 1 9.89 -6.89 7.99
N VAL A 2 9.85 -8.21 8.19
CA VAL A 2 9.03 -9.13 7.38
C VAL A 2 8.18 -9.98 8.31
N MET A 3 6.86 -9.96 8.11
CA MET A 3 5.93 -10.80 8.85
C MET A 3 5.83 -12.16 8.18
N ARG A 4 6.21 -13.25 8.87
CA ARG A 4 6.21 -14.62 8.31
C ARG A 4 4.82 -15.08 7.89
N GLN A 5 3.79 -14.68 8.63
CA GLN A 5 2.40 -14.96 8.33
C GLN A 5 1.58 -13.71 8.60
N PHE A 6 0.87 -13.22 7.58
CA PHE A 6 0.04 -12.04 7.68
C PHE A 6 -1.06 -12.20 8.73
N ASP A 7 -1.21 -11.17 9.56
CA ASP A 7 -2.27 -11.01 10.54
C ASP A 7 -2.59 -9.50 10.63
N PRO A 8 -3.82 -9.08 10.31
CA PRO A 8 -4.14 -7.66 10.18
C PRO A 8 -4.08 -6.91 11.52
N VAL A 9 -4.43 -7.58 12.63
CA VAL A 9 -4.39 -6.98 13.97
C VAL A 9 -2.93 -6.82 14.42
N LYS A 10 -2.11 -7.86 14.25
CA LYS A 10 -0.68 -7.79 14.55
C LYS A 10 0.04 -6.79 13.65
N THR A 11 -0.43 -6.58 12.42
CA THR A 11 0.16 -5.59 11.51
C THR A 11 -0.03 -4.18 12.06
N TRP A 12 -1.23 -3.81 12.52
CA TRP A 12 -1.46 -2.52 13.17
C TRP A 12 -0.64 -2.35 14.45
N LYS A 13 -0.61 -3.38 15.29
CA LYS A 13 0.24 -3.39 16.49
C LYS A 13 1.72 -3.17 16.17
N LEU A 14 2.22 -3.81 15.11
CA LEU A 14 3.61 -3.68 14.69
C LEU A 14 3.92 -2.29 14.14
N ILE A 15 2.97 -1.68 13.42
CA ILE A 15 3.09 -0.30 12.95
C ILE A 15 3.28 0.64 14.14
N GLU A 16 2.48 0.47 15.19
CA GLU A 16 2.56 1.26 16.43
C GLU A 16 3.86 1.02 17.20
N ASP A 17 4.18 -0.24 17.49
CA ASP A 17 5.31 -0.66 18.35
C ASP A 17 6.65 -0.26 17.71
N GLU A 18 6.79 -0.44 16.39
CA GLU A 18 8.05 -0.23 15.66
C GLU A 18 8.10 1.09 14.88
N LYS A 19 7.05 1.91 15.00
CA LYS A 19 6.89 3.19 14.30
C LYS A 19 7.15 3.06 12.79
N ILE A 20 6.54 2.05 12.18
CA ILE A 20 6.68 1.78 10.74
C ILE A 20 6.21 2.99 9.94
N THR A 21 7.05 3.46 9.02
CA THR A 21 6.77 4.64 8.21
C THR A 21 6.26 4.33 6.82
N VAL A 22 6.58 3.14 6.32
CA VAL A 22 6.25 2.66 4.98
C VAL A 22 6.06 1.14 5.01
N MET A 23 5.14 0.62 4.20
CA MET A 23 4.96 -0.83 4.08
C MET A 23 4.59 -1.26 2.65
N LEU A 24 4.82 -2.53 2.36
CA LEU A 24 4.37 -3.19 1.12
C LEU A 24 3.26 -4.17 1.47
N ALA A 25 2.10 -4.05 0.81
CA ALA A 25 0.96 -4.93 1.02
C ALA A 25 0.12 -5.08 -0.25
N VAL A 26 -0.39 -6.28 -0.50
CA VAL A 26 -1.33 -6.50 -1.61
C VAL A 26 -2.72 -5.93 -1.28
N PRO A 27 -3.58 -5.65 -2.28
CA PRO A 27 -4.89 -5.04 -2.04
C PRO A 27 -5.75 -5.81 -1.03
N ALA A 28 -5.67 -7.14 -1.03
CA ALA A 28 -6.39 -7.99 -0.08
C ALA A 28 -5.95 -7.77 1.38
N MET A 29 -4.65 -7.60 1.63
CA MET A 29 -4.12 -7.31 2.97
C MET A 29 -4.62 -5.95 3.48
N LEU A 30 -4.58 -4.93 2.62
CA LEU A 30 -5.10 -3.60 2.93
C LEU A 30 -6.61 -3.65 3.26
N ASN A 31 -7.38 -4.43 2.50
CA ASN A 31 -8.80 -4.63 2.79
C ASN A 31 -9.02 -5.31 4.16
N PHE A 32 -8.26 -6.37 4.48
CA PHE A 32 -8.36 -7.03 5.79
C PHE A 32 -7.95 -6.10 6.95
N MET A 33 -6.96 -5.24 6.74
CA MET A 33 -6.55 -4.25 7.74
C MET A 33 -7.66 -3.21 8.01
N GLN A 34 -8.39 -2.76 6.99
CA GLN A 34 -9.56 -1.87 7.17
C GLN A 34 -10.73 -2.53 7.90
N GLN A 35 -10.83 -3.86 7.84
CA GLN A 35 -11.91 -4.62 8.49
C GLN A 35 -11.63 -4.92 9.97
N VAL A 36 -10.45 -4.56 10.50
CA VAL A 36 -10.16 -4.72 11.93
C VAL A 36 -11.07 -3.79 12.74
N PRO A 37 -11.93 -4.31 13.63
CA PRO A 37 -12.84 -3.48 14.40
C PRO A 37 -12.10 -2.45 15.25
N ASP A 38 -12.57 -1.20 15.24
CA ASP A 38 -12.05 -0.09 16.05
C ASP A 38 -10.53 0.12 15.99
N PHE A 39 -9.86 -0.31 14.90
CA PHE A 39 -8.39 -0.20 14.81
C PHE A 39 -7.91 1.25 14.98
N GLU A 40 -8.69 2.22 14.50
CA GLU A 40 -8.38 3.65 14.60
C GLU A 40 -8.38 4.17 16.04
N LYS A 41 -9.12 3.53 16.93
CA LYS A 41 -9.15 3.85 18.37
C LYS A 41 -8.15 3.03 19.18
N THR A 42 -7.68 1.92 18.60
CA THR A 42 -6.90 0.90 19.30
C THR A 42 -5.41 1.08 19.09
N PHE A 43 -4.98 1.55 17.91
CA PHE A 43 -3.57 1.63 17.53
C PHE A 43 -3.18 3.04 17.09
N ASP A 44 -2.01 3.51 17.52
CA ASP A 44 -1.35 4.69 16.96
C ASP A 44 -0.60 4.32 15.67
N PHE A 45 -1.21 4.66 14.53
CA PHE A 45 -0.62 4.48 13.20
C PHE A 45 -0.07 5.78 12.60
N SER A 46 0.10 6.84 13.40
CA SER A 46 0.53 8.17 12.92
C SER A 46 1.91 8.17 12.25
N SER A 47 2.75 7.17 12.51
CA SER A 47 4.05 7.01 11.83
C SER A 47 3.92 6.59 10.37
N LEU A 48 2.84 5.88 10.00
CA LEU A 48 2.67 5.28 8.68
C LEU A 48 2.26 6.34 7.66
N ARG A 49 3.17 6.64 6.72
CA ARG A 49 2.96 7.70 5.71
C ARG A 49 2.33 7.17 4.44
N TRP A 50 2.79 6.01 3.98
CA TRP A 50 2.33 5.42 2.73
C TRP A 50 2.54 3.91 2.64
N CYS A 51 1.71 3.27 1.83
CA CYS A 51 1.78 1.86 1.50
C CYS A 51 2.00 1.69 0.00
N MET A 52 2.97 0.87 -0.38
CA MET A 52 3.07 0.36 -1.74
C MET A 52 2.17 -0.87 -1.88
N SER A 53 1.46 -0.96 -3.00
CA SER A 53 0.60 -2.09 -3.33
C SER A 53 0.83 -2.54 -4.76
N GLY A 54 0.86 -3.85 -4.98
CA GLY A 54 1.06 -4.44 -6.29
C GLY A 54 0.33 -5.78 -6.42
N ALA A 55 0.72 -6.57 -7.42
CA ALA A 55 0.14 -7.87 -7.80
C ALA A 55 -1.31 -7.82 -8.33
N ALA A 56 -2.12 -6.85 -7.92
CA ALA A 56 -3.45 -6.60 -8.46
C ALA A 56 -3.79 -5.10 -8.39
N PRO A 57 -4.71 -4.60 -9.25
CA PRO A 57 -5.23 -3.24 -9.12
C PRO A 57 -5.87 -3.01 -7.74
N VAL A 58 -5.61 -1.85 -7.14
CA VAL A 58 -6.25 -1.43 -5.89
C VAL A 58 -7.60 -0.75 -6.23
N PRO A 59 -8.72 -1.16 -5.62
CA PRO A 59 -9.99 -0.47 -5.79
C PRO A 59 -9.92 0.99 -5.34
N VAL A 60 -10.52 1.90 -6.11
CA VAL A 60 -10.52 3.36 -5.80
C VAL A 60 -11.08 3.62 -4.39
N SER A 61 -12.15 2.93 -4.00
CA SER A 61 -12.73 3.05 -2.66
C SER A 61 -11.75 2.70 -1.54
N LEU A 62 -10.84 1.75 -1.79
CA LEU A 62 -9.82 1.37 -0.82
C LEU A 62 -8.73 2.44 -0.73
N ILE A 63 -8.33 3.02 -1.87
CA ILE A 63 -7.38 4.16 -1.90
C ILE A 63 -7.94 5.34 -1.10
N GLU A 64 -9.20 5.70 -1.35
CA GLU A 64 -9.88 6.79 -0.65
C GLU A 64 -9.99 6.51 0.86
N ALA A 65 -10.35 5.29 1.26
CA ALA A 65 -10.48 4.91 2.67
C ALA A 65 -9.17 5.04 3.46
N TYR A 66 -8.02 4.78 2.82
CA TYR A 66 -6.70 5.01 3.42
C TYR A 66 -6.29 6.48 3.36
N HIS A 67 -6.59 7.17 2.26
CA HIS A 67 -6.27 8.59 2.12
C HIS A 67 -6.98 9.46 3.17
N GLN A 68 -8.24 9.14 3.49
CA GLN A 68 -8.99 9.78 4.58
C GLN A 68 -8.32 9.64 5.95
N LYS A 69 -7.47 8.62 6.12
CA LYS A 69 -6.70 8.34 7.34
C LYS A 69 -5.27 8.91 7.29
N GLY A 70 -4.96 9.71 6.25
CA GLY A 70 -3.64 10.30 6.05
C GLY A 70 -2.59 9.34 5.48
N ILE A 71 -2.98 8.14 5.04
CA ILE A 71 -2.07 7.13 4.49
C ILE A 71 -2.20 7.12 2.97
N GLN A 72 -1.10 7.38 2.27
CA GLN A 72 -1.10 7.35 0.80
C GLN A 72 -0.94 5.92 0.27
N ILE A 73 -1.70 5.55 -0.77
CA ILE A 73 -1.52 4.27 -1.48
C ILE A 73 -0.80 4.52 -2.80
N GLN A 74 0.34 3.87 -2.97
CA GLN A 74 1.13 3.87 -4.20
C GLN A 74 0.99 2.52 -4.88
N GLN A 75 0.59 2.51 -6.15
CA GLN A 75 0.46 1.26 -6.89
C GLN A 75 1.71 0.99 -7.71
N ILE A 76 2.20 -0.24 -7.65
CA ILE A 76 3.34 -0.70 -8.43
C ILE A 76 2.96 -1.85 -9.34
N TYR A 77 3.52 -1.82 -10.53
CA TYR A 77 3.45 -2.92 -11.49
C TYR A 77 4.85 -3.42 -11.79
N GLY A 78 5.02 -4.74 -11.82
CA GLY A 78 6.27 -5.39 -12.16
C GLY A 78 6.10 -6.89 -12.32
N LEU A 79 7.13 -7.52 -12.87
CA LEU A 79 7.20 -8.96 -13.09
C LEU A 79 8.40 -9.53 -12.35
N THR A 80 8.42 -10.86 -12.21
CA THR A 80 9.59 -11.56 -11.70
C THR A 80 10.83 -11.33 -12.58
N GLU A 81 10.63 -11.28 -13.89
CA GLU A 81 11.62 -11.07 -14.95
C GLU A 81 12.21 -9.66 -14.94
N THR A 82 11.51 -8.70 -14.33
CA THR A 82 11.99 -7.32 -14.14
C THR A 82 12.59 -7.11 -12.75
N CYS A 83 12.81 -8.18 -11.98
CA CYS A 83 13.33 -8.14 -10.60
C CYS A 83 12.55 -7.20 -9.68
N GLY A 84 11.23 -7.11 -9.85
CA GLY A 84 10.36 -6.25 -9.05
C GLY A 84 9.67 -5.16 -9.89
N PRO A 85 9.26 -4.04 -9.26
CA PRO A 85 8.38 -3.08 -9.89
C PRO A 85 9.08 -2.29 -11.00
N ALA A 86 8.46 -2.29 -12.18
CA ALA A 86 8.88 -1.55 -13.37
C ALA A 86 8.17 -0.19 -13.48
N CYS A 87 6.92 -0.10 -13.03
CA CYS A 87 6.13 1.13 -13.05
C CYS A 87 5.53 1.47 -11.68
N LEU A 88 5.25 2.76 -11.47
CA LEU A 88 4.62 3.32 -10.28
C LEU A 88 3.50 4.30 -10.67
N ILE A 89 2.32 4.11 -10.09
CA ILE A 89 1.30 5.15 -9.92
C ILE A 89 1.60 5.89 -8.62
N SER A 90 1.78 7.21 -8.73
CA SER A 90 1.90 8.07 -7.57
C SER A 90 0.55 8.28 -6.88
N PRO A 91 0.53 8.67 -5.59
CA PRO A 91 -0.71 8.89 -4.86
C PRO A 91 -1.62 9.92 -5.54
N GLU A 92 -1.06 10.98 -6.10
CA GLU A 92 -1.82 12.03 -6.79
C GLU A 92 -2.52 11.57 -8.08
N ASP A 93 -1.94 10.59 -8.77
CA ASP A 93 -2.52 10.02 -9.99
C ASP A 93 -3.38 8.77 -9.70
N SER A 94 -3.34 8.24 -8.48
CA SER A 94 -3.93 6.94 -8.12
C SER A 94 -5.44 6.84 -8.33
N ILE A 95 -6.16 7.96 -8.21
CA ILE A 95 -7.61 8.05 -8.45
C ILE A 95 -7.89 8.47 -9.90
N THR A 96 -7.24 9.53 -10.39
CA THR A 96 -7.52 10.11 -11.72
C THR A 96 -7.07 9.23 -12.88
N LYS A 97 -6.11 8.33 -12.63
CA LYS A 97 -5.58 7.35 -13.58
C LYS A 97 -5.83 5.91 -13.11
N ALA A 98 -6.93 5.66 -12.40
CA ALA A 98 -7.33 4.31 -11.98
C ALA A 98 -7.31 3.35 -13.19
N GLY A 99 -6.63 2.20 -13.03
CA GLY A 99 -6.42 1.21 -14.10
C GLY A 99 -5.12 1.38 -14.90
N SER A 100 -4.41 2.51 -14.76
CA SER A 100 -3.04 2.65 -15.29
C SER A 100 -2.03 1.89 -14.43
N THR A 101 -0.88 1.53 -15.00
CA THR A 101 0.27 1.00 -14.27
C THR A 101 1.28 2.08 -13.87
N GLY A 102 1.05 3.32 -14.32
CA GLY A 102 1.84 4.48 -13.95
C GLY A 102 3.08 4.68 -14.82
N LYS A 103 4.04 5.44 -14.30
CA LYS A 103 5.27 5.81 -15.01
C LYS A 103 6.39 4.80 -14.70
N ALA A 104 7.28 4.60 -15.66
CA ALA A 104 8.45 3.76 -15.46
C ALA A 104 9.33 4.28 -14.30
N PHE A 105 9.91 3.36 -13.54
CA PHE A 105 10.92 3.68 -12.53
C PHE A 105 12.20 4.23 -13.17
N LEU A 106 13.01 4.92 -12.35
CA LEU A 106 14.34 5.37 -12.76
C LEU A 106 15.16 4.17 -13.28
N HIS A 107 15.84 4.36 -14.41
CA HIS A 107 16.62 3.33 -15.12
C HIS A 107 15.79 2.21 -15.79
N THR A 108 14.47 2.37 -15.88
CA THR A 108 13.58 1.47 -16.63
C THR A 108 12.99 2.22 -17.83
N ASP A 109 12.97 1.59 -19.00
CA ASP A 109 12.24 2.07 -20.19
C ASP A 109 11.03 1.15 -20.42
N VAL A 110 9.85 1.72 -20.62
CA VAL A 110 8.59 1.01 -20.88
C VAL A 110 7.92 1.70 -22.07
N ARG A 111 7.53 0.94 -23.09
CA ARG A 111 6.99 1.43 -24.36
C ARG A 111 5.65 0.81 -24.68
#